data_AF-A0A2G9HPW4-F1
#
_entry.id   AF-A0A2G9HPW4-F1
#
_cell.length_a   1.000
_cell.length_b   1.000
_cell.length_c   1.000
_cell.angle_alpha   90.00
_cell.angle_beta   90.00
_cell.angle_gamma   90.00
#
_symmetry.space_group_name_H-M   'P 1'
#
loop_
_entity.id
_entity.type
_entity.pdbx_description
1 polymer ?
#
loop_
_entity_poly.entity_id
_entity_poly.type
_entity_poly.pdbx_seq_one_letter_code
_entity_poly.pdbx_strand_id
1 'polypeptide(L)'
;MNLQSSQVKRRWLKKVHQEWSILEKDLPETIYIRVYEERMDLLRAAIVGTAGTPYHDGLFFFDIYLPPQYPNEPPMVYYNSGGLRLNPNLYESGKVCLSLLNTWTGSQSEVWNPECSTILQVLLSLQALVLNEKPYFNEAGYDTQIGKAEGEKNSVSYNENAFLVSCRSMLYLLRKPPKHFEALVDEHFKRRCKNILSACNAYMQGAPVGHPFNCVKTEQETQKGSSTGFKIMLTKLYPKLVEAFADRGIDCSVLSD
;
A
#
# COMPACT_ATOMS: atom_id res chain seq x y z
N MET A 1 -37.44 -23.57 -7.10
CA MET A 1 -36.18 -22.79 -7.15
C MET A 1 -36.05 -22.18 -8.54
N ASN A 2 -35.83 -20.87 -8.63
CA ASN A 2 -35.91 -20.10 -9.88
C ASN A 2 -34.65 -20.35 -10.75
N LEU A 3 -34.81 -20.86 -11.97
CA LEU A 3 -33.71 -21.26 -12.88
C LEU A 3 -32.76 -20.09 -13.23
N GLN A 4 -33.27 -18.87 -13.24
CA GLN A 4 -32.46 -17.67 -13.49
C GLN A 4 -31.48 -17.38 -12.34
N SER A 5 -31.92 -17.62 -11.10
CA SER A 5 -31.08 -17.46 -9.90
C SER A 5 -29.96 -18.52 -9.84
N SER A 6 -30.23 -19.75 -10.28
CA SER A 6 -29.21 -20.82 -10.30
C SER A 6 -28.15 -20.60 -11.38
N GLN A 7 -28.53 -20.07 -12.55
CA GLN A 7 -27.58 -19.72 -13.61
C GLN A 7 -26.67 -18.55 -13.23
N VAL A 8 -27.22 -17.49 -12.62
CA VAL A 8 -26.43 -16.35 -12.12
C VAL A 8 -25.41 -16.82 -11.09
N LYS A 9 -25.85 -17.63 -10.11
CA LYS A 9 -24.96 -18.20 -9.09
C LYS A 9 -23.84 -19.04 -9.71
N ARG A 10 -24.15 -19.86 -10.74
CA ARG A 10 -23.14 -20.67 -11.43
C ARG A 10 -22.11 -19.81 -12.19
N ARG A 11 -22.53 -18.72 -12.85
CA ARG A 11 -21.62 -17.80 -13.55
C ARG A 11 -20.71 -17.07 -12.56
N TRP A 12 -21.27 -16.57 -11.46
CA TRP A 12 -20.52 -15.93 -10.38
C TRP A 12 -19.45 -16.87 -9.82
N LEU A 13 -19.83 -18.09 -9.46
CA LEU A 13 -18.90 -19.11 -8.94
C LEU A 13 -17.80 -19.41 -9.96
N LYS A 14 -18.12 -19.56 -11.24
CA LYS A 14 -17.13 -19.81 -12.29
C LYS A 14 -16.11 -18.66 -12.39
N LYS A 15 -16.57 -17.41 -12.38
CA LYS A 15 -15.68 -16.24 -12.42
C LYS A 15 -14.81 -16.19 -11.17
N VAL A 16 -15.39 -16.44 -10.00
CA VAL A 16 -14.64 -16.55 -8.75
C VAL A 16 -13.54 -17.60 -8.86
N HIS A 17 -13.82 -18.85 -9.23
CA HIS A 17 -12.76 -19.85 -9.36
C HIS A 17 -11.66 -19.44 -10.36
N GLN A 18 -12.02 -18.73 -11.43
CA GLN A 18 -11.04 -18.17 -12.36
C GLN A 18 -10.13 -17.11 -11.69
N GLU A 19 -10.69 -16.21 -10.88
CA GLU A 19 -9.89 -15.26 -10.11
C GLU A 19 -8.91 -15.99 -9.17
N TRP A 20 -9.32 -17.09 -8.53
CA TRP A 20 -8.45 -17.83 -7.59
C TRP A 20 -7.30 -18.48 -8.35
N SER A 21 -7.57 -19.08 -9.52
CA SER A 21 -6.52 -19.64 -10.36
C SER A 21 -5.51 -18.58 -10.85
N ILE A 22 -5.95 -17.35 -11.11
CA ILE A 22 -5.06 -16.24 -11.48
C ILE A 22 -4.22 -15.81 -10.27
N LEU A 23 -4.83 -15.64 -9.10
CA LEU A 23 -4.14 -15.24 -7.88
C LEU A 23 -3.16 -16.30 -7.39
N GLU A 24 -3.47 -17.60 -7.50
CA GLU A 24 -2.54 -18.67 -7.13
C GLU A 24 -1.31 -18.73 -8.04
N LYS A 25 -1.47 -18.37 -9.31
CA LYS A 25 -0.43 -18.51 -10.33
C LYS A 25 0.46 -17.27 -10.48
N ASP A 26 -0.16 -16.09 -10.50
CA ASP A 26 0.46 -14.86 -11.01
C ASP A 26 0.59 -13.76 -9.93
N LEU A 27 0.27 -14.03 -8.67
CA LEU A 27 0.38 -13.05 -7.59
C LEU A 27 1.86 -12.77 -7.23
N PRO A 28 2.30 -11.50 -7.22
CA PRO A 28 3.66 -11.15 -6.82
C PRO A 28 3.94 -11.50 -5.35
N GLU A 29 5.21 -11.83 -5.04
CA GLU A 29 5.65 -12.14 -3.66
C GLU A 29 5.46 -10.98 -2.66
N THR A 30 5.24 -9.77 -3.15
CA THR A 30 4.97 -8.56 -2.35
C THR A 30 3.50 -8.35 -2.05
N ILE A 31 2.61 -9.25 -2.49
CA ILE A 31 1.18 -9.20 -2.25
C ILE A 31 0.73 -10.52 -1.64
N TYR A 32 0.03 -10.45 -0.51
CA TYR A 32 -0.51 -11.60 0.20
C TYR A 32 -2.03 -11.53 0.20
N ILE A 33 -2.70 -12.67 0.05
CA ILE A 33 -4.16 -12.74 0.08
C ILE A 33 -4.59 -13.87 1.00
N ARG A 34 -5.66 -13.63 1.76
CA ARG A 34 -6.42 -14.69 2.43
C ARG A 34 -7.89 -14.59 2.04
N VAL A 35 -8.49 -15.74 1.77
CA VAL A 35 -9.92 -15.90 1.48
C VAL A 35 -10.58 -16.61 2.66
N TYR A 36 -11.83 -16.29 2.94
CA TYR A 36 -12.60 -16.95 4.00
C TYR A 36 -13.22 -18.25 3.47
N GLU A 37 -12.98 -19.38 4.15
CA GLU A 37 -13.47 -20.71 3.71
C GLU A 37 -14.98 -20.75 3.49
N GLU A 38 -15.75 -20.12 4.38
CA GLU A 38 -17.22 -20.11 4.32
C GLU A 38 -17.78 -18.93 3.49
N ARG A 39 -16.93 -17.96 3.11
CA ARG A 39 -17.32 -16.71 2.45
C ARG A 39 -16.36 -16.40 1.31
N MET A 40 -16.54 -17.12 0.19
CA MET A 40 -15.75 -16.91 -1.03
C MET A 40 -15.90 -15.49 -1.61
N ASP A 41 -16.94 -14.76 -1.23
CA ASP A 41 -17.18 -13.38 -1.61
C ASP A 41 -16.35 -12.37 -0.78
N LEU A 42 -15.63 -12.84 0.24
CA LEU A 42 -14.78 -12.01 1.10
C LEU A 42 -13.34 -12.46 1.01
N LEU A 43 -12.46 -11.48 0.87
CA LEU A 43 -11.02 -11.68 0.89
C LEU A 43 -10.32 -10.47 1.50
N ARG A 44 -9.13 -10.70 2.06
CA ARG A 44 -8.25 -9.64 2.56
C ARG A 44 -6.90 -9.75 1.87
N ALA A 45 -6.46 -8.66 1.29
CA ALA A 45 -5.14 -8.53 0.71
C ALA A 45 -4.23 -7.70 1.63
N ALA A 46 -2.93 -8.00 1.60
CA ALA A 46 -1.87 -7.18 2.19
C ALA A 46 -0.85 -6.88 1.08
N ILE A 47 -0.55 -5.60 0.87
CA ILE A 47 0.42 -5.15 -0.13
C ILE A 47 1.63 -4.60 0.61
N VAL A 48 2.82 -5.08 0.26
CA VAL A 48 4.09 -4.51 0.74
C VAL A 48 4.40 -3.26 -0.08
N GLY A 49 4.76 -2.18 0.60
CA GLY A 49 5.20 -0.95 -0.06
C GLY A 49 6.56 -1.14 -0.74
N THR A 50 6.65 -0.67 -1.98
CA THR A 50 7.81 -0.88 -2.84
C THR A 50 8.97 0.03 -2.45
N ALA A 51 10.21 -0.46 -2.61
CA ALA A 51 11.40 0.39 -2.54
C ALA A 51 11.30 1.55 -3.56
N GLY A 52 11.93 2.69 -3.28
CA GLY A 52 11.77 3.89 -4.10
C GLY A 52 10.62 4.80 -3.65
N THR A 53 9.66 4.29 -2.86
CA THR A 53 8.43 5.01 -2.50
C THR A 53 8.44 5.43 -1.02
N PRO A 54 7.66 6.45 -0.59
CA PRO A 54 7.49 6.76 0.83
C PRO A 54 6.75 5.67 1.62
N TYR A 55 6.36 4.58 0.97
CA TYR A 55 5.65 3.44 1.55
C TYR A 55 6.57 2.23 1.80
N HIS A 56 7.84 2.32 1.39
CA HIS A 56 8.76 1.18 1.36
C HIS A 56 8.78 0.41 2.70
N ASP A 57 8.82 -0.92 2.59
CA ASP A 57 8.81 -1.87 3.71
C ASP A 57 7.57 -1.78 4.64
N GLY A 58 6.61 -0.90 4.36
CA GLY A 58 5.29 -0.88 4.98
C GLY A 58 4.41 -2.05 4.52
N LEU A 59 3.36 -2.32 5.28
CA LEU A 59 2.35 -3.34 4.95
C LEU A 59 0.97 -2.69 4.98
N PHE A 60 0.20 -2.82 3.89
CA PHE A 60 -1.06 -2.12 3.69
C PHE A 60 -2.19 -3.11 3.42
N PHE A 61 -3.23 -3.09 4.26
CA PHE A 61 -4.30 -4.08 4.24
C PHE A 61 -5.58 -3.57 3.57
N PHE A 62 -6.14 -4.38 2.69
CA PHE A 62 -7.35 -4.10 1.93
C PHE A 62 -8.36 -5.23 2.10
N ASP A 63 -9.54 -4.91 2.59
CA ASP A 63 -10.69 -5.81 2.58
C ASP A 63 -11.41 -5.70 1.25
N ILE A 64 -11.72 -6.84 0.66
CA ILE A 64 -12.30 -6.93 -0.67
C ILE A 64 -13.57 -7.78 -0.58
N TYR A 65 -14.67 -7.23 -1.09
CA TYR A 65 -15.96 -7.88 -1.17
C TYR A 65 -16.42 -8.00 -2.62
N LEU A 66 -16.83 -9.20 -3.01
CA LEU A 66 -17.36 -9.51 -4.33
C LEU A 66 -18.89 -9.47 -4.26
N PRO A 67 -19.55 -8.42 -4.77
CA PRO A 67 -21.01 -8.32 -4.69
C PRO A 67 -21.70 -9.44 -5.51
N PRO A 68 -22.99 -9.71 -5.28
CA PRO A 68 -23.75 -10.67 -6.08
C PRO A 68 -23.77 -10.38 -7.58
N GLN A 69 -23.58 -9.11 -7.95
CA GLN A 69 -23.51 -8.64 -9.34
C GLN A 69 -22.13 -8.86 -9.98
N TYR A 70 -21.10 -9.25 -9.22
CA TYR A 70 -19.77 -9.51 -9.75
C TYR A 70 -19.80 -10.64 -10.81
N PRO A 71 -19.06 -10.51 -11.94
CA PRO A 71 -18.15 -9.42 -12.32
C PRO A 71 -18.81 -8.28 -13.09
N ASN A 72 -20.14 -8.22 -13.23
CA ASN A 72 -20.78 -7.10 -13.94
C ASN A 72 -20.55 -5.76 -13.22
N GLU A 73 -20.46 -5.81 -11.90
CA GLU A 73 -19.99 -4.71 -11.05
C GLU A 73 -18.58 -5.04 -10.50
N PRO A 74 -17.73 -4.03 -10.27
CA PRO A 74 -16.40 -4.21 -9.69
C PRO A 74 -16.47 -4.76 -8.26
N PRO A 75 -15.34 -5.30 -7.74
CA PRO A 75 -15.23 -5.61 -6.32
C PRO A 75 -15.29 -4.32 -5.49
N MET A 76 -15.83 -4.40 -4.28
CA MET A 76 -15.75 -3.30 -3.30
C MET A 76 -14.46 -3.46 -2.51
N VAL A 77 -13.63 -2.42 -2.45
CA VAL A 77 -12.34 -2.43 -1.75
C VAL A 77 -12.34 -1.40 -0.63
N TYR A 78 -11.90 -1.82 0.56
CA TYR A 78 -11.81 -1.02 1.75
C TYR A 78 -10.39 -1.06 2.32
N TYR A 79 -9.75 0.09 2.43
CA TYR A 79 -8.43 0.23 3.05
C TYR A 79 -8.55 0.28 4.57
N ASN A 80 -7.77 -0.56 5.26
CA ASN A 80 -7.65 -0.52 6.72
C ASN A 80 -6.76 0.68 7.13
N SER A 81 -7.36 1.87 7.14
CA SER A 81 -6.67 3.15 7.35
C SER A 81 -6.14 3.37 8.77
N GLY A 82 -6.77 2.77 9.78
CA GLY A 82 -6.52 3.11 11.19
C GLY A 82 -6.81 4.59 11.51
N GLY A 83 -7.63 5.28 10.69
CA GLY A 83 -7.89 6.71 10.81
C GLY A 83 -6.78 7.61 10.24
N LEU A 84 -5.87 7.06 9.44
CA LEU A 84 -4.75 7.81 8.84
C LEU A 84 -5.01 8.14 7.37
N ARG A 85 -4.71 9.38 6.96
CA ARG A 85 -4.69 9.81 5.55
C ARG A 85 -3.30 9.55 4.96
N LEU A 86 -3.13 8.38 4.35
CA LEU A 86 -1.85 7.94 3.80
C LEU A 86 -1.59 8.51 2.38
N ASN A 87 -2.62 8.55 1.54
CA ASN A 87 -2.52 8.88 0.12
C ASN A 87 -3.79 9.62 -0.33
N PRO A 88 -3.77 10.47 -1.39
CA PRO A 88 -4.98 11.12 -1.89
C PRO A 88 -6.10 10.12 -2.27
N ASN A 89 -5.73 8.93 -2.73
CA ASN A 89 -6.68 7.87 -3.08
C ASN A 89 -7.05 6.95 -1.90
N LEU A 90 -6.39 7.07 -0.73
CA LEU A 90 -6.64 6.24 0.46
C LEU A 90 -7.15 7.10 1.61
N TYR A 91 -8.45 7.06 1.85
CA TYR A 91 -9.13 7.95 2.80
C TYR A 91 -9.01 7.45 4.24
N GLU A 92 -9.12 8.36 5.19
CA GLU A 92 -9.20 8.03 6.62
C GLU A 92 -10.40 7.13 6.93
N SER A 93 -11.48 7.27 6.16
CA SER A 93 -12.66 6.41 6.23
C SER A 93 -12.46 5.00 5.65
N GLY A 94 -11.30 4.72 5.05
CA GLY A 94 -11.01 3.47 4.34
C GLY A 94 -11.51 3.42 2.90
N LYS A 95 -12.16 4.49 2.40
CA LYS A 95 -12.51 4.58 0.97
C LYS A 95 -11.23 4.56 0.11
N VAL A 96 -11.28 3.77 -0.97
CA VAL A 96 -10.25 3.68 -2.00
C VAL A 96 -10.76 4.31 -3.29
N CYS A 97 -9.99 5.21 -3.89
CA CYS A 97 -10.29 5.79 -5.20
C CYS A 97 -9.42 5.15 -6.28
N LEU A 98 -10.04 4.41 -7.20
CA LEU A 98 -9.37 3.80 -8.34
C LEU A 98 -10.40 3.67 -9.47
N SER A 99 -10.02 3.99 -10.70
CA SER A 99 -10.92 3.93 -11.86
C SER A 99 -11.47 2.51 -12.09
N LEU A 100 -10.64 1.49 -11.88
CA LEU A 100 -11.03 0.07 -11.91
C LEU A 100 -12.08 -0.31 -10.86
N LEU A 101 -12.33 0.53 -9.87
CA LEU A 101 -13.34 0.32 -8.83
C LEU A 101 -14.55 1.23 -9.02
N ASN A 102 -14.64 1.96 -10.14
CA ASN A 102 -15.65 2.97 -10.42
C ASN A 102 -15.76 4.06 -9.33
N THR A 103 -14.70 4.27 -8.57
CA THR A 103 -14.60 5.29 -7.51
C THR A 103 -13.79 6.52 -7.93
N TRP A 104 -13.25 6.49 -9.15
CA TRP A 104 -12.51 7.58 -9.78
C TRP A 104 -12.81 7.62 -11.29
N THR A 105 -12.55 8.77 -11.92
CA THR A 105 -12.68 8.93 -13.37
C THR A 105 -11.53 8.21 -14.09
N GLY A 106 -11.82 7.55 -15.21
CA GLY A 106 -10.83 6.94 -16.10
C GLY A 106 -11.37 6.85 -17.52
N SER A 107 -10.49 6.63 -18.49
CA SER A 107 -10.85 6.30 -19.86
C SER A 107 -11.41 4.87 -19.95
N GLN A 108 -12.03 4.50 -21.08
CA GLN A 108 -12.75 3.22 -21.21
C GLN A 108 -11.88 1.98 -20.90
N SER A 109 -10.58 2.03 -21.17
CA SER A 109 -9.65 0.95 -20.85
C SER A 109 -9.18 0.92 -19.40
N GLU A 110 -9.45 1.97 -18.63
CA GLU A 110 -9.01 2.16 -17.23
C GLU A 110 -10.12 1.89 -16.21
N VAL A 111 -11.36 1.74 -16.67
CA VAL A 111 -12.53 1.40 -15.86
C VAL A 111 -12.76 -0.10 -15.84
N TRP A 112 -13.55 -0.58 -14.87
CA TRP A 112 -13.84 -2.01 -14.71
C TRP A 112 -14.48 -2.60 -15.97
N ASN A 113 -13.91 -3.68 -16.49
CA ASN A 113 -14.48 -4.47 -17.57
C ASN A 113 -14.83 -5.89 -17.06
N PRO A 114 -16.12 -6.28 -17.03
CA PRO A 114 -16.56 -7.58 -16.54
C PRO A 114 -15.91 -8.80 -17.21
N GLU A 115 -15.46 -8.65 -18.46
CA GLU A 115 -14.90 -9.74 -19.26
C GLU A 115 -13.40 -9.96 -19.00
N CYS A 116 -12.63 -8.88 -18.80
CA CYS A 116 -11.18 -8.95 -18.76
C CYS A 116 -10.54 -8.41 -17.46
N SER A 117 -11.22 -7.59 -16.68
CA SER A 117 -10.68 -7.12 -15.40
C SER A 117 -10.65 -8.24 -14.35
N THR A 118 -9.66 -8.14 -13.46
CA THR A 118 -9.37 -9.14 -12.43
C THR A 118 -9.05 -8.47 -11.09
N ILE A 119 -9.18 -9.24 -10.00
CA ILE A 119 -8.74 -8.80 -8.67
C ILE A 119 -7.22 -8.55 -8.68
N LEU A 120 -6.46 -9.38 -9.39
CA LEU A 120 -5.01 -9.19 -9.54
C LEU A 120 -4.70 -7.82 -10.14
N GLN A 121 -5.41 -7.41 -11.20
CA GLN A 121 -5.24 -6.10 -11.82
C GLN A 121 -5.51 -4.96 -10.82
N VAL A 122 -6.57 -5.07 -10.00
CA VAL A 122 -6.86 -4.09 -8.95
C VAL A 122 -5.70 -3.98 -7.95
N LEU A 123 -5.17 -5.12 -7.48
CA LEU A 123 -4.07 -5.15 -6.51
C LEU A 123 -2.77 -4.58 -7.08
N LEU A 124 -2.45 -4.92 -8.33
CA LEU A 124 -1.30 -4.35 -9.06
C LEU A 124 -1.47 -2.84 -9.26
N SER A 125 -2.67 -2.37 -9.60
CA SER A 125 -2.96 -0.94 -9.72
C SER A 125 -2.85 -0.20 -8.39
N LEU A 126 -3.26 -0.80 -7.27
CA LEU A 126 -3.03 -0.21 -5.94
C LEU A 126 -1.53 -0.09 -5.64
N GLN A 127 -0.74 -1.11 -5.93
CA GLN A 127 0.70 -1.06 -5.70
C GLN A 127 1.41 -0.05 -6.62
N ALA A 128 1.07 -0.03 -7.92
CA ALA A 128 1.78 0.76 -8.92
C ALA A 128 1.30 2.20 -9.05
N LEU A 129 -0.01 2.44 -8.93
CA LEU A 129 -0.61 3.76 -9.17
C LEU A 129 -0.91 4.51 -7.87
N VAL A 130 -1.25 3.79 -6.79
CA VAL A 130 -1.57 4.43 -5.51
C VAL A 130 -0.34 4.52 -4.61
N LEU A 131 0.34 3.41 -4.37
CA LEU A 131 1.52 3.34 -3.51
C LEU A 131 2.83 3.64 -4.28
N ASN A 132 2.83 4.69 -5.11
CA ASN A 132 3.93 5.04 -6.01
C ASN A 132 4.99 5.98 -5.39
N GLU A 133 6.02 6.36 -6.17
CA GLU A 133 7.14 7.22 -5.76
C GLU A 133 6.74 8.67 -5.44
N LYS A 134 5.78 9.23 -6.19
CA LYS A 134 5.37 10.65 -6.10
C LYS A 134 3.85 10.78 -5.89
N PRO A 135 3.31 10.28 -4.77
CA PRO A 135 1.88 10.22 -4.48
C PRO A 135 1.19 11.59 -4.35
N TYR A 136 1.94 12.69 -4.27
CA TYR A 136 1.39 14.04 -4.35
C TYR A 136 0.57 14.26 -5.63
N PHE A 137 1.04 13.71 -6.75
CA PHE A 137 0.38 13.88 -8.04
C PHE A 137 -0.84 12.97 -8.23
N ASN A 138 -1.16 12.11 -7.25
CA ASN A 138 -2.39 11.35 -7.25
C ASN A 138 -3.63 12.21 -6.94
N GLU A 139 -3.43 13.44 -6.47
CA GLU A 139 -4.50 14.40 -6.21
C GLU A 139 -5.08 14.93 -7.53
N ALA A 140 -6.41 15.08 -7.58
CA ALA A 140 -7.08 15.55 -8.80
C ALA A 140 -6.55 16.92 -9.24
N GLY A 141 -6.17 17.01 -10.52
CA GLY A 141 -5.73 18.26 -11.14
C GLY A 141 -4.27 18.62 -10.89
N TYR A 142 -3.53 17.78 -10.14
CA TYR A 142 -2.11 18.02 -9.87
C TYR A 142 -1.21 17.51 -11.00
N ASP A 143 -1.75 16.78 -11.99
CA ASP A 143 -1.02 16.32 -13.18
C ASP A 143 -0.33 17.47 -13.93
N THR A 144 -0.98 18.64 -13.97
CA THR A 144 -0.43 19.83 -14.61
C THR A 144 0.78 20.43 -13.88
N GLN A 145 1.09 19.94 -12.68
CA GLN A 145 2.24 20.37 -11.87
C GLN A 145 3.46 19.45 -12.04
N ILE A 146 3.31 18.30 -12.70
CA ILE A 146 4.41 17.37 -12.96
C ILE A 146 5.52 18.09 -13.74
N GLY A 147 6.77 17.97 -13.28
CA GLY A 147 7.92 18.63 -13.89
C GLY A 147 8.05 20.14 -13.60
N LYS A 148 7.06 20.77 -12.95
CA LYS A 148 7.19 22.15 -12.47
C LYS A 148 7.94 22.18 -11.14
N ALA A 149 8.84 23.16 -10.98
CA ALA A 149 9.67 23.28 -9.77
C ALA A 149 8.85 23.32 -8.47
N GLU A 150 7.70 23.99 -8.47
CA GLU A 150 6.79 24.03 -7.31
C GLU A 150 6.13 22.67 -7.04
N GLY A 151 5.65 21.98 -8.09
CA GLY A 151 5.04 20.66 -7.98
C GLY A 151 6.03 19.63 -7.44
N GLU A 152 7.26 19.61 -7.96
CA GLU A 152 8.32 18.72 -7.48
C GLU A 152 8.70 19.01 -6.02
N LYS A 153 8.79 20.28 -5.63
CA LYS A 153 9.04 20.68 -4.24
C LYS A 153 7.92 20.23 -3.29
N ASN A 154 6.66 20.37 -3.71
CA ASN A 154 5.50 19.93 -2.94
C ASN A 154 5.46 18.40 -2.85
N SER A 155 5.83 17.69 -3.91
CA SER A 155 5.94 16.22 -3.92
C SER A 155 6.95 15.72 -2.89
N VAL A 156 8.13 16.36 -2.77
CA VAL A 156 9.12 16.01 -1.74
C VAL A 156 8.54 16.17 -0.34
N SER A 157 7.86 17.30 -0.08
CA SER A 157 7.23 17.57 1.23
C SER A 157 6.10 16.57 1.53
N TYR A 158 5.35 16.15 0.50
CA TYR A 158 4.32 15.13 0.64
C TYR A 158 4.95 13.76 0.98
N ASN A 159 6.05 13.38 0.33
CA ASN A 159 6.75 12.11 0.60
C ASN A 159 7.23 12.01 2.04
N GLU A 160 7.79 13.11 2.58
CA GLU A 160 8.16 13.21 3.98
C GLU A 160 6.98 12.91 4.92
N ASN A 161 5.83 13.54 4.67
CA ASN A 161 4.64 13.30 5.47
C ASN A 161 4.08 11.88 5.28
N ALA A 162 4.02 11.39 4.03
CA ALA A 162 3.55 10.05 3.72
C ALA A 162 4.40 8.98 4.43
N PHE A 163 5.73 9.15 4.48
CA PHE A 163 6.61 8.26 5.23
C PHE A 163 6.35 8.30 6.74
N LEU A 164 6.17 9.48 7.34
CA LEU A 164 5.77 9.58 8.75
C LEU A 164 4.45 8.86 9.04
N VAL A 165 3.48 8.96 8.13
CA VAL A 165 2.20 8.25 8.24
C VAL A 165 2.37 6.74 8.04
N SER A 166 3.23 6.30 7.11
CA SER A 166 3.61 4.90 6.93
C SER A 166 4.18 4.32 8.22
N CYS A 167 5.12 5.01 8.87
CA CYS A 167 5.68 4.59 10.15
C CYS A 167 4.61 4.51 11.26
N ARG A 168 3.66 5.44 11.30
CA ARG A 168 2.51 5.36 12.24
C ARG A 168 1.60 4.18 11.94
N SER A 169 1.38 3.86 10.68
CA SER A 169 0.65 2.66 10.25
C SER A 169 1.36 1.39 10.70
N MET A 170 2.70 1.31 10.58
CA MET A 170 3.50 0.20 11.10
C MET A 170 3.31 0.02 12.61
N LEU A 171 3.39 1.11 13.39
CA LEU A 171 3.11 1.07 14.83
C LEU A 171 1.69 0.58 15.14
N TYR A 172 0.70 1.01 14.36
CA TYR A 172 -0.67 0.55 14.52
C TYR A 172 -0.77 -0.97 14.30
N LEU A 173 -0.14 -1.50 13.24
CA LEU A 173 -0.12 -2.93 12.94
C LEU A 173 0.65 -3.75 13.99
N LEU A 174 1.81 -3.26 14.45
CA LEU A 174 2.59 -3.83 15.55
C LEU A 174 1.89 -3.73 16.90
N ARG A 175 0.79 -3.00 17.03
CA ARG A 175 -0.04 -3.00 18.23
C ARG A 175 -1.28 -3.88 18.06
N LYS A 176 -1.92 -3.79 16.90
CA LYS A 176 -3.17 -4.48 16.59
C LYS A 176 -3.13 -5.04 15.17
N PRO A 177 -2.48 -6.20 14.96
CA PRO A 177 -2.47 -6.86 13.66
C PRO A 177 -3.90 -7.21 13.24
N PRO A 178 -4.21 -7.18 11.93
CA PRO A 178 -5.49 -7.69 11.46
C PRO A 178 -5.64 -9.17 11.79
N LYS A 179 -6.85 -9.57 12.20
CA LYS A 179 -7.15 -10.97 12.56
C LYS A 179 -6.74 -11.92 11.44
N HIS A 180 -6.07 -13.03 11.79
CA HIS A 180 -5.53 -14.04 10.88
C HIS A 180 -4.33 -13.58 10.04
N PHE A 181 -3.77 -12.40 10.29
CA PHE A 181 -2.56 -11.89 9.67
C PHE A 181 -1.45 -11.60 10.68
N GLU A 182 -1.62 -12.00 11.94
CA GLU A 182 -0.65 -11.80 13.03
C GLU A 182 0.73 -12.34 12.62
N ALA A 183 0.79 -13.60 12.17
CA ALA A 183 2.03 -14.22 11.74
C ALA A 183 2.67 -13.51 10.54
N LEU A 184 1.88 -13.04 9.58
CA LEU A 184 2.40 -12.29 8.43
C LEU A 184 3.03 -10.96 8.90
N VAL A 185 2.34 -10.23 9.78
CA VAL A 185 2.82 -8.95 10.32
C VAL A 185 4.12 -9.17 11.08
N ASP A 186 4.19 -10.16 11.95
CA ASP A 186 5.38 -10.44 12.75
C ASP A 186 6.55 -10.90 11.85
N GLU A 187 6.33 -11.81 10.90
CA GLU A 187 7.36 -12.28 9.97
C GLU A 187 7.87 -11.17 9.05
N HIS A 188 6.97 -10.34 8.51
CA HIS A 188 7.32 -9.21 7.65
C HIS A 188 8.19 -8.21 8.41
N PHE A 189 7.73 -7.74 9.57
CA PHE A 189 8.50 -6.76 10.34
C PHE A 189 9.77 -7.34 10.94
N LYS A 190 9.81 -8.63 11.28
CA LYS A 190 11.06 -9.31 11.66
C LYS A 190 12.11 -9.23 10.56
N ARG A 191 11.71 -9.44 9.29
CA ARG A 191 12.62 -9.35 8.14
C ARG A 191 12.99 -7.91 7.77
N ARG A 192 12.07 -6.96 7.93
CA ARG A 192 12.21 -5.59 7.42
C ARG A 192 12.67 -4.57 8.46
N CYS A 193 12.63 -4.89 9.75
CA CYS A 193 12.94 -3.94 10.83
C CYS A 193 14.27 -3.19 10.62
N LYS A 194 15.33 -3.90 10.22
CA LYS A 194 16.64 -3.30 9.94
C LYS A 194 16.57 -2.27 8.82
N ASN A 195 15.93 -2.62 7.70
CA ASN A 195 15.79 -1.70 6.56
C ASN A 195 14.99 -0.46 6.96
N ILE A 196 13.90 -0.65 7.73
CA ILE A 196 13.04 0.43 8.21
C ILE A 196 13.84 1.40 9.11
N LEU A 197 14.59 0.88 10.09
CA LEU A 197 15.38 1.71 11.00
C LEU A 197 16.55 2.39 10.30
N SER A 198 17.25 1.69 9.40
CA SER A 198 18.30 2.27 8.55
C SER A 198 17.78 3.40 7.67
N ALA A 199 16.58 3.24 7.10
CA ALA A 199 15.90 4.29 6.36
C ALA A 199 15.60 5.51 7.22
N CYS A 200 15.04 5.29 8.41
CA CYS A 200 14.77 6.38 9.33
C CYS A 200 16.05 7.15 9.69
N ASN A 201 17.17 6.45 9.94
CA ASN A 201 18.46 7.07 10.22
C ASN A 201 18.99 7.89 9.03
N ALA A 202 18.96 7.33 7.82
CA ALA A 202 19.39 8.05 6.62
C ALA A 202 18.56 9.32 6.39
N TYR A 203 17.24 9.24 6.56
CA TYR A 203 16.33 10.37 6.38
C TYR A 203 16.51 11.43 7.48
N MET A 204 16.78 11.04 8.72
CA MET A 204 17.17 11.98 9.78
C MET A 204 18.49 12.70 9.46
N GLN A 205 19.44 12.03 8.80
CA GLN A 205 20.71 12.61 8.34
C GLN A 205 20.57 13.46 7.07
N GLY A 206 19.39 13.51 6.45
CA GLY A 206 19.09 14.39 5.32
C GLY A 206 18.97 13.69 3.97
N ALA A 207 19.02 12.36 3.91
CA ALA A 207 18.72 11.65 2.67
C ALA A 207 17.24 11.86 2.26
N PRO A 208 16.95 11.91 0.95
CA PRO A 208 15.58 12.07 0.46
C PRO A 208 14.78 10.78 0.67
N VAL A 209 13.49 10.93 1.02
CA VAL A 209 12.59 9.79 1.22
C VAL A 209 12.41 9.01 -0.07
N GLY A 210 12.49 7.69 0.01
CA GLY A 210 12.44 6.78 -1.14
C GLY A 210 13.80 6.52 -1.80
N HIS A 211 14.87 7.24 -1.46
CA HIS A 211 16.18 7.03 -2.09
C HIS A 211 16.74 5.62 -1.82
N PRO A 212 17.23 4.89 -2.84
CA PRO A 212 17.82 3.57 -2.66
C PRO A 212 19.09 3.62 -1.80
N PHE A 213 19.24 2.68 -0.86
CA PHE A 213 20.40 2.59 0.04
C PHE A 213 21.72 2.20 -0.67
N ASN A 214 21.64 1.70 -1.91
CA ASN A 214 22.79 1.14 -2.65
C ASN A 214 23.24 1.98 -3.86
N CYS A 215 22.71 3.19 -4.07
CA CYS A 215 23.12 4.00 -5.22
C CYS A 215 24.35 4.86 -4.86
N VAL A 216 25.44 4.63 -5.59
CA VAL A 216 26.64 5.50 -5.60
C VAL A 216 26.18 6.92 -5.94
N LYS A 217 26.58 7.89 -5.10
CA LYS A 217 26.28 9.32 -5.31
C LYS A 217 26.78 9.74 -6.69
N THR A 218 25.88 9.98 -7.63
CA THR A 218 26.21 10.72 -8.85
C THR A 218 26.19 12.22 -8.51
N GLU A 219 27.28 12.91 -8.83
CA GLU A 219 27.60 14.30 -8.43
C GLU A 219 26.71 15.38 -9.08
N GLN A 220 25.48 15.08 -9.47
CA GLN A 220 24.61 16.03 -10.20
C GLN A 220 23.24 16.31 -9.58
N GLU A 221 22.93 15.79 -8.40
CA GLU A 221 21.68 16.14 -7.73
C GLU A 221 21.92 17.14 -6.58
N THR A 222 21.71 18.41 -6.87
CA THR A 222 21.51 19.48 -5.86
C THR A 222 20.17 19.27 -5.13
N GLN A 223 19.95 18.10 -4.54
CA GLN A 223 18.80 17.86 -3.69
C GLN A 223 19.04 18.54 -2.33
N LYS A 224 18.23 19.57 -2.05
CA LYS A 224 18.06 20.08 -0.68
C LYS A 224 17.66 18.89 0.21
N GLY A 225 18.48 18.61 1.22
CA GLY A 225 18.18 17.54 2.18
C GLY A 225 16.84 17.73 2.87
N SER A 226 16.35 16.65 3.50
CA SER A 226 15.02 16.59 4.10
C SER A 226 14.73 17.76 5.06
N SER A 227 13.46 18.17 5.12
CA SER A 227 13.01 19.34 5.87
C SER A 227 13.25 19.19 7.38
N THR A 228 13.51 20.31 8.06
CA THR A 228 13.75 20.32 9.51
C THR A 228 12.55 19.78 10.29
N GLY A 229 11.33 20.13 9.87
CA GLY A 229 10.09 19.66 10.50
C GLY A 229 9.94 18.14 10.42
N PHE A 230 10.19 17.57 9.24
CA PHE A 230 10.18 16.12 9.04
C PHE A 230 11.21 15.42 9.93
N LYS A 231 12.45 15.90 9.96
CA LYS A 231 13.52 15.33 10.80
C LYS A 231 13.13 15.31 12.27
N ILE A 232 12.61 16.41 12.82
CA ILE A 232 12.14 16.50 14.20
C ILE A 232 11.04 15.47 14.49
N MET A 233 10.08 15.33 13.58
CA MET A 233 8.98 14.38 13.76
C MET A 233 9.44 12.93 13.67
N LEU A 234 10.36 12.63 12.76
CA LEU A 234 10.95 11.29 12.61
C LEU A 234 11.80 10.92 13.82
N THR A 235 12.59 11.85 14.37
CA THR A 235 13.35 11.64 15.61
C THR A 235 12.45 11.30 16.80
N LYS A 236 11.23 11.84 16.87
CA LYS A 236 10.24 11.48 17.89
C LYS A 236 9.58 10.12 17.64
N LEU A 237 9.51 9.67 16.39
CA LEU A 237 8.85 8.43 15.99
C LEU A 237 9.80 7.22 16.03
N TYR A 238 11.07 7.44 15.72
CA TYR A 238 12.12 6.43 15.71
C TYR A 238 12.18 5.58 16.99
N PRO A 239 12.29 6.16 18.21
CA PRO A 239 12.36 5.34 19.43
C PRO A 239 11.08 4.50 19.65
N LYS A 240 9.91 5.00 19.21
CA LYS A 240 8.65 4.24 19.31
C LYS A 240 8.63 3.02 18.38
N LEU A 241 9.24 3.13 17.19
CA LEU A 241 9.39 2.00 16.28
C LEU A 241 10.33 0.96 16.87
N VAL A 242 11.47 1.39 17.42
CA VAL A 242 12.43 0.50 18.09
C VAL A 242 11.77 -0.25 19.25
N GLU A 243 11.06 0.47 20.12
CA GLU A 243 10.31 -0.11 21.25
C GLU A 243 9.25 -1.10 20.75
N ALA A 244 8.43 -0.73 19.76
CA ALA A 244 7.40 -1.61 19.21
C ALA A 244 7.95 -2.89 18.56
N PHE A 245 9.13 -2.83 17.92
CA PHE A 245 9.81 -4.03 17.43
C PHE A 245 10.33 -4.89 18.58
N ALA A 246 10.96 -4.27 19.59
CA ALA A 246 11.49 -4.97 20.76
C ALA A 246 10.38 -5.68 21.55
N ASP A 247 9.22 -5.04 21.75
CA ASP A 247 8.04 -5.61 22.42
C ASP A 247 7.49 -6.86 21.70
N ARG A 248 7.78 -6.98 20.39
CA ARG A 248 7.44 -8.15 19.57
C ARG A 248 8.55 -9.19 19.50
N GLY A 249 9.63 -9.02 20.26
CA GLY A 249 10.81 -9.89 20.22
C GLY A 249 11.57 -9.81 18.89
N ILE A 250 11.41 -8.71 18.14
CA ILE A 250 12.11 -8.48 16.87
C ILE A 250 13.45 -7.83 17.17
N ASP A 251 14.52 -8.62 17.12
CA ASP A 251 15.88 -8.13 17.32
C ASP A 251 16.36 -7.30 16.11
N CYS A 252 16.47 -6.00 16.34
CA CYS A 252 16.97 -5.03 15.37
C CYS A 252 18.47 -4.70 15.56
N SER A 253 19.13 -5.26 16.58
CA SER A 253 20.44 -4.83 17.09
C SER A 253 21.64 -5.33 16.29
N VAL A 254 21.45 -6.23 15.33
CA VAL A 254 22.53 -6.69 14.45
C VAL A 254 22.80 -5.65 13.35
N LEU A 255 23.42 -4.54 13.75
CA LEU A 255 24.07 -3.51 12.93
C LEU A 255 25.31 -2.98 13.69
N SER A 256 26.28 -3.87 13.86
CA SER A 256 27.67 -3.49 14.10
C SER A 256 28.51 -4.51 13.35
N ASP A 257 28.71 -4.24 12.05
CA ASP A 257 29.86 -4.64 11.25
C ASP A 257 29.87 -3.79 9.95
#